data_AF-A0A6B0B9W5-F1
#
_entry.id   AF-A0A6B0B9W5-F1
#
_cell.length_a   1.000
_cell.length_b   1.000
_cell.length_c   1.000
_cell.angle_alpha   90.00
_cell.angle_beta   90.00
_cell.angle_gamma   90.00
#
_symmetry.space_group_name_H-M   'P 1'
#
loop_
_entity.id
_entity.type
_entity.pdbx_description
1 polymer ?
#
loop_
_entity_poly.entity_id
_entity_poly.type
_entity_poly.pdbx_seq_one_letter_code
_entity_poly.pdbx_strand_id
1 'polypeptide(L)'
;VGVINHDMIQKGTAKGVGNSVIYVGLKTGRDGIHGATFASEELTEESESKRPSVQIGDPFVGKKLMEATLEAITFDELVGIQDMGAAGLTSSSSEMAAKGGSGLHLRLEQVPTREPGISPYEMMLSETQERMLLVVEKGNEQKFLDLFDKHELDSAVIGEVTDTNRFVLTYDDEVYADIPVEPLADEAPVYILEGEEKDYNTSKNDYTHIDVKDTFFKLLKHPTIASKHYLYDQYDQQVGANTIIKPGLQASVVRVEGTNKAIASTIDGEARYVYNNPYEGGKMVVAEAYRNLIAVGATPLAMTDCLNYGSPEKKEIYQQLIDSTKGMAEACDILKTPVVSGNVSLYNETKGTSIFPTPVVGMVGLIENVNYLNDFEPQVGDKLYLIGDTKDDFGGSQLEKLIYGKVNHEFESLDLSSEVEKGESIKTAIREGLLSHVQTVGKGGLLITLAKLSAHYGLGLKSSIDITNAQLFSETQGRYVVSVKSGKTLNIDNAIEIGLLTDSDNFKVTTPYTEISENVSDIKQIWEGAIAQCLTTQD
;
A
#
# COMPACT_ATOMS: atom_id res chain seq x y z
N VAL A 1 1.86 3.43 -9.03
CA VAL A 1 0.72 4.20 -9.61
C VAL A 1 1.05 4.50 -11.07
N GLY A 2 0.17 4.14 -12.01
CA GLY A 2 0.30 4.49 -13.43
C GLY A 2 -0.72 5.55 -13.82
N VAL A 3 -0.44 6.32 -14.87
CA VAL A 3 -1.37 7.32 -15.43
C VAL A 3 -1.69 6.93 -16.87
N ILE A 4 -2.97 7.02 -17.23
CA ILE A 4 -3.46 6.74 -18.58
C ILE A 4 -4.57 7.74 -18.92
N ASN A 5 -4.71 8.07 -20.21
CA ASN A 5 -5.85 8.86 -20.67
C ASN A 5 -7.14 8.04 -20.56
N HIS A 6 -8.26 8.67 -20.21
CA HIS A 6 -9.52 7.97 -19.97
C HIS A 6 -10.06 7.19 -21.19
N ASP A 7 -9.81 7.69 -22.39
CA ASP A 7 -10.19 7.06 -23.67
C ASP A 7 -9.32 5.84 -24.03
N MET A 8 -8.17 5.70 -23.38
CA MET A 8 -7.25 4.56 -23.57
C MET A 8 -7.44 3.44 -22.54
N ILE A 9 -8.41 3.56 -21.63
CA ILE A 9 -8.67 2.51 -20.61
C ILE A 9 -9.20 1.25 -21.30
N GLN A 10 -8.41 0.19 -21.25
CA GLN A 10 -8.78 -1.14 -21.77
C GLN A 10 -9.32 -2.05 -20.68
N LYS A 11 -10.06 -3.09 -21.08
CA LYS A 11 -10.65 -4.09 -20.18
C LYS A 11 -10.14 -5.49 -20.52
N GLY A 12 -9.98 -6.34 -19.51
CA GLY A 12 -9.77 -7.78 -19.68
C GLY A 12 -11.07 -8.48 -20.06
N THR A 13 -11.45 -8.43 -21.35
CA THR A 13 -12.67 -9.05 -21.86
C THR A 13 -12.42 -9.76 -23.19
N ALA A 14 -13.07 -10.90 -23.40
CA ALA A 14 -13.08 -11.61 -24.67
C ALA A 14 -14.45 -11.45 -25.33
N LYS A 15 -14.53 -10.70 -26.43
CA LYS A 15 -15.80 -10.45 -27.15
C LYS A 15 -15.61 -10.55 -28.65
N GLY A 16 -16.71 -10.75 -29.35
CA GLY A 16 -16.76 -10.90 -30.81
C GLY A 16 -16.38 -12.32 -31.24
N VAL A 17 -17.39 -13.09 -31.63
CA VAL A 17 -17.21 -14.48 -32.05
C VAL A 17 -16.22 -14.56 -33.21
N GLY A 18 -15.22 -15.43 -33.09
CA GLY A 18 -14.16 -15.63 -34.05
C GLY A 18 -12.96 -14.70 -33.90
N ASN A 19 -13.00 -13.72 -32.99
CA ASN A 19 -11.82 -12.90 -32.65
C ASN A 19 -10.71 -13.76 -32.08
N SER A 20 -9.47 -13.38 -32.38
CA SER A 20 -8.29 -14.18 -32.06
C SER A 20 -7.76 -13.89 -30.67
N VAL A 21 -7.27 -14.93 -30.01
CA VAL A 21 -6.62 -14.86 -28.71
C VAL A 21 -5.12 -14.95 -28.92
N ILE A 22 -4.37 -13.93 -28.49
CA ILE A 22 -2.93 -13.82 -28.69
C ILE A 22 -2.23 -13.89 -27.34
N TYR A 23 -1.29 -14.81 -27.23
CA TYR A 23 -0.32 -14.90 -26.16
C TYR A 23 0.85 -13.96 -26.45
N VAL A 24 1.36 -13.26 -25.45
CA VAL A 24 2.53 -12.38 -25.56
C VAL A 24 3.41 -12.50 -24.32
N GLY A 25 4.73 -12.53 -24.50
CA GLY A 25 5.71 -12.41 -23.42
C GLY A 25 6.63 -13.61 -23.31
N LEU A 26 7.15 -13.88 -22.11
CA LEU A 26 8.06 -15.02 -21.89
C LEU A 26 7.39 -16.36 -22.24
N LYS A 27 8.17 -17.32 -22.74
CA LYS A 27 7.67 -18.69 -23.00
C LYS A 27 7.29 -19.42 -21.71
N THR A 28 6.17 -20.12 -21.74
CA THR A 28 5.62 -20.84 -20.59
C THR A 28 6.56 -21.95 -20.12
N GLY A 29 6.93 -21.91 -18.84
CA GLY A 29 7.76 -22.91 -18.16
C GLY A 29 7.05 -23.55 -16.97
N ARG A 30 7.74 -24.39 -16.20
CA ARG A 30 7.22 -25.02 -14.97
C ARG A 30 7.42 -24.13 -13.75
N ASP A 31 7.00 -22.87 -13.86
CA ASP A 31 7.22 -21.85 -12.84
C ASP A 31 5.96 -21.72 -11.98
N GLY A 32 6.08 -21.76 -10.66
CA GLY A 32 4.99 -21.42 -9.74
C GLY A 32 3.74 -22.32 -9.80
N ILE A 33 3.81 -23.52 -10.39
CA ILE A 33 2.67 -24.44 -10.44
C ILE A 33 2.28 -24.82 -9.01
N HIS A 34 1.00 -24.63 -8.66
CA HIS A 34 0.44 -24.71 -7.30
C HIS A 34 0.80 -23.56 -6.34
N GLY A 35 1.36 -22.45 -6.84
CA GLY A 35 1.68 -21.27 -6.04
C GLY A 35 0.48 -20.71 -5.28
N ALA A 36 -0.63 -20.49 -5.97
CA ALA A 36 -1.88 -20.04 -5.36
C ALA A 36 -2.44 -21.00 -4.30
N THR A 37 -2.37 -22.32 -4.52
CA THR A 37 -2.82 -23.33 -3.55
C THR A 37 -1.95 -23.32 -2.31
N PHE A 38 -0.62 -23.26 -2.48
CA PHE A 38 0.33 -23.17 -1.37
C PHE A 38 0.13 -21.90 -0.54
N ALA A 39 -0.17 -20.76 -1.18
CA ALA A 39 -0.47 -19.51 -0.48
C ALA A 39 -1.82 -19.51 0.26
N SER A 40 -2.68 -20.50 0.00
CA SER A 40 -4.01 -20.65 0.62
C SER A 40 -4.03 -21.73 1.71
N GLU A 41 -2.88 -22.32 2.05
CA GLU A 41 -2.73 -23.31 3.12
C GLU A 41 -1.90 -22.74 4.27
N GLU A 42 -2.13 -23.23 5.50
CA GLU A 42 -1.29 -22.89 6.65
C GLU A 42 0.15 -23.41 6.46
N LEU A 43 1.13 -22.58 6.81
CA LEU A 43 2.55 -22.95 6.75
C LEU A 43 2.89 -23.97 7.86
N THR A 44 2.89 -25.24 7.46
CA THR A 44 3.27 -26.43 8.24
C THR A 44 4.48 -27.14 7.63
N GLU A 45 5.15 -28.01 8.40
CA GLU A 45 6.28 -28.83 7.90
C GLU A 45 5.89 -29.69 6.67
N GLU A 46 4.63 -30.13 6.58
CA GLU A 46 4.12 -30.88 5.43
C GLU A 46 3.92 -29.98 4.20
N SER A 47 3.36 -28.79 4.37
CA SER A 47 3.20 -27.81 3.28
C SER A 47 4.54 -27.35 2.72
N GLU A 48 5.58 -27.16 3.55
CA GLU A 48 6.92 -26.73 3.12
C GLU A 48 7.55 -27.70 2.09
N SER A 49 7.21 -28.99 2.17
CA SER A 49 7.68 -30.00 1.22
C SER A 49 7.08 -29.87 -0.18
N LYS A 50 5.98 -29.11 -0.33
CA LYS A 50 5.26 -28.84 -1.59
C LYS A 50 5.61 -27.48 -2.20
N ARG A 51 6.67 -26.82 -1.72
CA ARG A 51 7.03 -25.46 -2.14
C ARG A 51 7.26 -25.42 -3.66
N PRO A 52 6.55 -24.54 -4.40
CA PRO A 52 6.70 -24.44 -5.85
C PRO A 52 8.07 -23.90 -6.24
N SER A 53 8.43 -24.07 -7.51
CA SER A 53 9.62 -23.43 -8.09
C SER A 53 9.59 -21.92 -7.89
N VAL A 54 10.73 -21.35 -7.50
CA VAL A 54 10.88 -19.92 -7.26
C VAL A 54 10.64 -19.16 -8.55
N GLN A 55 9.65 -18.27 -8.54
CA GLN A 55 9.42 -17.34 -9.64
C GLN A 55 10.59 -16.36 -9.73
N ILE A 56 11.17 -16.23 -10.92
CA ILE A 56 12.23 -15.26 -11.22
C ILE A 56 11.66 -14.31 -12.26
N GLY A 57 11.41 -13.07 -11.87
CA GLY A 57 10.99 -12.03 -12.81
C GLY A 57 12.16 -11.54 -13.66
N ASP A 58 11.86 -11.16 -14.90
CA ASP A 58 12.80 -10.51 -15.82
C ASP A 58 12.37 -9.05 -16.06
N PRO A 59 12.96 -8.07 -15.35
CA PRO A 59 12.55 -6.67 -15.49
C PRO A 59 12.86 -6.08 -16.87
N PHE A 60 13.80 -6.65 -17.63
CA PHE A 60 14.10 -6.19 -18.99
C PHE A 60 12.99 -6.60 -19.95
N VAL A 61 12.52 -7.85 -19.86
CA VAL A 61 11.37 -8.31 -20.63
C VAL A 61 10.10 -7.59 -20.18
N GLY A 62 9.92 -7.39 -18.86
CA GLY A 62 8.82 -6.60 -18.32
C GLY A 62 8.75 -5.18 -18.90
N LYS A 63 9.90 -4.51 -19.06
CA LYS A 63 9.95 -3.18 -19.71
C LYS A 63 9.54 -3.24 -21.18
N LYS A 64 10.02 -4.22 -21.95
CA LYS A 64 9.63 -4.41 -23.35
C LYS A 64 8.13 -4.67 -23.47
N LEU A 65 7.60 -5.57 -22.63
CA LEU A 65 6.18 -5.93 -22.59
C LEU A 65 5.30 -4.72 -22.26
N MET A 66 5.73 -3.88 -21.31
CA MET A 66 5.03 -2.65 -20.96
C MET A 66 4.95 -1.69 -22.15
N GLU A 67 6.07 -1.39 -22.83
CA GLU A 67 6.10 -0.49 -23.99
C GLU A 67 5.25 -1.04 -25.15
N ALA A 68 5.41 -2.32 -25.46
CA ALA A 68 4.64 -2.97 -26.53
C ALA A 68 3.14 -2.98 -26.23
N THR A 69 2.75 -3.20 -24.97
CA THR A 69 1.36 -3.16 -24.53
C THR A 69 0.78 -1.75 -24.61
N LEU A 70 1.52 -0.74 -24.18
CA LEU A 70 1.10 0.66 -24.30
C LEU A 70 0.96 1.12 -25.76
N GLU A 71 1.77 0.57 -26.68
CA GLU A 71 1.58 0.78 -28.12
C GLU A 71 0.34 0.01 -28.62
N ALA A 72 0.13 -1.23 -28.19
CA ALA A 72 -1.00 -2.08 -28.60
C ALA A 72 -2.36 -1.49 -28.25
N ILE A 73 -2.51 -0.85 -27.08
CA ILE A 73 -3.78 -0.23 -26.65
C ILE A 73 -4.19 1.00 -27.49
N THR A 74 -3.31 1.47 -28.39
CA THR A 74 -3.63 2.55 -29.35
C THR A 74 -4.30 2.02 -30.62
N PHE A 75 -4.36 0.70 -30.79
CA PHE A 75 -4.97 0.07 -31.96
C PHE A 75 -6.45 -0.20 -31.70
N ASP A 76 -7.31 0.34 -32.57
CA ASP A 76 -8.77 0.18 -32.48
C ASP A 76 -9.21 -1.30 -32.56
N GLU A 77 -8.38 -2.16 -33.16
CA GLU A 77 -8.65 -3.59 -33.35
C GLU A 77 -8.36 -4.42 -32.09
N LEU A 78 -7.85 -3.82 -31.01
CA LEU A 78 -7.70 -4.46 -29.71
C LEU A 78 -9.07 -4.51 -29.00
N VAL A 79 -9.55 -5.71 -28.71
CA VAL A 79 -10.85 -5.93 -28.06
C VAL A 79 -10.71 -6.03 -26.55
N GLY A 80 -9.63 -6.64 -26.08
CA GLY A 80 -9.37 -6.78 -24.65
C GLY A 80 -7.96 -7.28 -24.37
N ILE A 81 -7.53 -7.04 -23.14
CA ILE A 81 -6.17 -7.34 -22.69
C ILE A 81 -6.16 -7.66 -21.19
N GLN A 82 -5.40 -8.68 -20.80
CA GLN A 82 -5.31 -9.16 -19.43
C GLN A 82 -3.90 -9.64 -19.13
N ASP A 83 -3.41 -9.37 -17.92
CA ASP A 83 -2.17 -9.94 -17.41
C ASP A 83 -2.33 -11.41 -17.00
N MET A 84 -1.21 -12.14 -16.98
CA MET A 84 -1.19 -13.54 -16.59
C MET A 84 -0.41 -13.71 -15.29
N GLY A 85 -1.15 -13.78 -14.18
CA GLY A 85 -0.61 -13.95 -12.84
C GLY A 85 -0.88 -15.35 -12.26
N ALA A 86 -1.46 -15.39 -11.06
CA ALA A 86 -1.82 -16.62 -10.36
C ALA A 86 -2.74 -17.51 -11.20
N ALA A 87 -2.47 -18.81 -11.24
CA ALA A 87 -3.12 -19.78 -12.14
C ALA A 87 -2.99 -19.50 -13.66
N GLY A 88 -2.12 -18.57 -14.06
CA GLY A 88 -1.61 -18.44 -15.43
C GLY A 88 -2.66 -18.26 -16.53
N LEU A 89 -2.58 -19.11 -17.55
CA LEU A 89 -3.55 -19.12 -18.66
C LEU A 89 -4.95 -19.44 -18.18
N THR A 90 -5.10 -20.26 -17.14
CA THR A 90 -6.41 -20.70 -16.66
C THR A 90 -7.24 -19.51 -16.18
N SER A 91 -6.73 -18.74 -15.22
CA SER A 91 -7.44 -17.56 -14.68
C SER A 91 -7.63 -16.48 -15.73
N SER A 92 -6.54 -16.04 -16.38
CA SER A 92 -6.56 -14.95 -17.35
C SER A 92 -7.58 -15.18 -18.47
N SER A 93 -7.57 -16.35 -19.10
CA SER A 93 -8.48 -16.64 -20.22
C SER A 93 -9.93 -16.86 -19.76
N SER A 94 -10.17 -17.63 -18.69
CA SER A 94 -11.53 -17.89 -18.20
C SER A 94 -12.22 -16.62 -17.70
N GLU A 95 -11.51 -15.75 -16.98
CA GLU A 95 -12.04 -14.45 -16.56
C GLU A 95 -12.38 -13.55 -17.74
N MET A 96 -11.52 -13.51 -18.77
CA MET A 96 -11.79 -12.73 -19.97
C MET A 96 -13.06 -13.22 -20.68
N ALA A 97 -13.25 -14.54 -20.80
CA ALA A 97 -14.48 -15.12 -21.35
C ALA A 97 -15.72 -14.79 -20.51
N ALA A 98 -15.63 -14.93 -19.18
CA ALA A 98 -16.74 -14.64 -18.27
C ALA A 98 -17.18 -13.17 -18.37
N LYS A 99 -16.23 -12.22 -18.24
CA LYS A 99 -16.47 -10.78 -18.43
C LYS A 99 -16.98 -10.45 -19.85
N GLY A 100 -16.62 -11.30 -20.81
CA GLY A 100 -17.06 -11.24 -22.20
C GLY A 100 -18.50 -11.69 -22.44
N GLY A 101 -19.03 -12.57 -21.58
CA GLY A 101 -20.23 -13.34 -21.87
C GLY A 101 -20.04 -14.25 -23.09
N SER A 102 -18.86 -14.84 -23.24
CA SER A 102 -18.47 -15.65 -24.40
C SER A 102 -17.89 -17.01 -23.99
N GLY A 103 -17.70 -17.90 -24.95
CA GLY A 103 -16.80 -19.04 -24.81
C GLY A 103 -15.39 -18.70 -25.31
N LEU A 104 -14.45 -19.61 -25.07
CA LEU A 104 -13.07 -19.54 -25.54
C LEU A 104 -12.61 -20.94 -25.94
N HIS A 105 -11.95 -21.04 -27.10
CA HIS A 105 -11.25 -22.25 -27.51
C HIS A 105 -9.76 -21.96 -27.61
N LEU A 106 -8.97 -22.57 -26.74
CA LEU A 106 -7.51 -22.49 -26.76
C LEU A 106 -6.89 -23.77 -27.33
N ARG A 107 -5.89 -23.57 -28.18
CA ARG A 107 -5.06 -24.56 -28.87
C ARG A 107 -3.69 -24.58 -28.21
N LEU A 108 -3.47 -25.52 -27.30
CA LEU A 108 -2.31 -25.54 -26.41
C LEU A 108 -1.00 -25.85 -27.15
N GLU A 109 -1.07 -26.51 -28.30
CA GLU A 109 0.09 -26.74 -29.17
C GLU A 109 0.67 -25.45 -29.76
N GLN A 110 -0.10 -24.36 -29.76
CA GLN A 110 0.34 -23.04 -30.20
C GLN A 110 0.95 -22.20 -29.06
N VAL A 111 0.84 -22.65 -27.81
CA VAL A 111 1.39 -21.90 -26.66
C VAL A 111 2.92 -21.95 -26.72
N PRO A 112 3.62 -20.80 -26.69
CA PRO A 112 5.07 -20.78 -26.65
C PRO A 112 5.59 -21.41 -25.34
N THR A 113 6.43 -22.43 -25.43
CA THR A 113 6.96 -23.17 -24.28
C THR A 113 8.49 -23.12 -24.21
N ARG A 114 9.02 -23.05 -22.98
CA ARG A 114 10.49 -22.97 -22.73
C ARG A 114 11.15 -24.33 -22.76
N GLU A 115 10.43 -25.37 -22.34
CA GLU A 115 10.95 -26.72 -22.14
C GLU A 115 10.07 -27.73 -22.90
N PRO A 116 10.67 -28.75 -23.53
CA PRO A 116 9.91 -29.82 -24.17
C PRO A 116 9.19 -30.69 -23.13
N GLY A 117 8.06 -31.27 -23.54
CA GLY A 117 7.30 -32.22 -22.71
C GLY A 117 6.57 -31.60 -21.52
N ILE A 118 6.33 -30.29 -21.55
CA ILE A 118 5.37 -29.66 -20.65
C ILE A 118 3.97 -30.13 -21.00
N SER A 119 3.22 -30.59 -20.00
CA SER A 119 1.87 -31.11 -20.19
C SER A 119 0.84 -29.98 -20.32
N PRO A 120 -0.33 -30.22 -20.92
CA PRO A 120 -1.46 -29.27 -20.92
C PRO A 120 -1.79 -28.71 -19.53
N TYR A 121 -1.74 -29.55 -18.50
CA TYR A 121 -1.96 -29.14 -17.11
C TYR A 121 -0.93 -28.10 -16.65
N GLU A 122 0.36 -28.39 -16.87
CA GLU A 122 1.46 -27.49 -16.49
C GLU A 122 1.44 -26.19 -17.31
N MET A 123 1.11 -26.24 -18.61
CA MET A 123 0.99 -25.04 -19.44
C MET A 123 -0.09 -24.09 -18.90
N MET A 124 -1.24 -24.66 -18.54
CA MET A 124 -2.41 -23.89 -18.12
C MET A 124 -2.25 -23.25 -16.74
N LEU A 125 -1.56 -23.92 -15.81
CA LEU A 125 -1.37 -23.46 -14.42
C LEU A 125 0.00 -22.84 -14.15
N SER A 126 0.88 -22.79 -15.14
CA SER A 126 2.15 -22.11 -15.03
C SER A 126 1.97 -20.64 -14.69
N GLU A 127 2.73 -20.16 -13.71
CA GLU A 127 2.81 -18.77 -13.26
C GLU A 127 4.14 -18.14 -13.72
N THR A 128 4.67 -18.55 -14.89
CA THR A 128 5.76 -17.83 -15.56
C THR A 128 5.40 -16.34 -15.64
N GLN A 129 6.35 -15.48 -15.25
CA GLN A 129 6.14 -14.05 -15.14
C GLN A 129 6.18 -13.37 -16.53
N GLU A 130 5.84 -12.07 -16.59
CA GLU A 130 5.93 -11.22 -17.79
C GLU A 130 5.21 -11.79 -19.02
N ARG A 131 3.93 -12.12 -18.85
CA ARG A 131 3.03 -12.56 -19.91
C ARG A 131 1.72 -11.78 -19.91
N MET A 132 1.19 -11.55 -21.11
CA MET A 132 -0.10 -10.91 -21.37
C MET A 132 -0.93 -11.77 -22.32
N LEU A 133 -2.25 -11.69 -22.17
CA LEU A 133 -3.23 -12.29 -23.05
C LEU A 133 -4.05 -11.18 -23.72
N LEU A 134 -4.14 -11.21 -25.05
CA LEU A 134 -4.86 -10.23 -25.85
C LEU A 134 -5.99 -10.90 -26.62
N VAL A 135 -7.06 -10.15 -26.85
CA VAL A 135 -8.12 -10.49 -27.80
C VAL A 135 -8.16 -9.41 -28.87
N VAL A 136 -8.05 -9.82 -30.13
CA VAL A 136 -7.96 -8.90 -31.27
C VAL A 136 -8.99 -9.25 -32.35
N GLU A 137 -9.43 -8.26 -33.10
CA GLU A 137 -10.34 -8.47 -34.22
C GLU A 137 -9.74 -9.43 -35.27
N LYS A 138 -10.54 -10.42 -35.68
CA LYS A 138 -10.11 -11.42 -36.66
C LYS A 138 -9.59 -10.80 -37.96
N GLY A 139 -8.45 -11.29 -38.44
CA GLY A 139 -7.76 -10.80 -39.64
C GLY A 139 -6.71 -9.71 -39.36
N ASN A 140 -6.59 -9.23 -38.13
CA ASN A 140 -5.58 -8.25 -37.71
C ASN A 140 -4.43 -8.87 -36.90
N GLU A 141 -4.35 -10.20 -36.80
CA GLU A 141 -3.41 -10.91 -35.93
C GLU A 141 -1.97 -10.53 -36.27
N GLN A 142 -1.63 -10.50 -37.57
CA GLN A 142 -0.27 -10.19 -38.02
C GLN A 142 0.18 -8.79 -37.58
N LYS A 143 -0.72 -7.80 -37.53
CA LYS A 143 -0.42 -6.44 -37.06
C LYS A 143 0.10 -6.45 -35.62
N PHE A 144 -0.49 -7.26 -34.76
CA PHE A 144 -0.08 -7.40 -33.36
C PHE A 144 1.18 -8.27 -33.24
N LEU A 145 1.28 -9.37 -33.98
CA LEU A 145 2.49 -10.20 -34.00
C LEU A 145 3.73 -9.39 -34.41
N ASP A 146 3.61 -8.57 -35.47
CA ASP A 146 4.68 -7.68 -35.93
C ASP A 146 5.06 -6.61 -34.88
N LEU A 147 4.06 -6.09 -34.14
CA LEU A 147 4.30 -5.17 -33.03
C LEU A 147 5.13 -5.83 -31.94
N PHE A 148 4.76 -7.03 -31.50
CA PHE A 148 5.50 -7.72 -30.43
C PHE A 148 6.88 -8.21 -30.89
N ASP A 149 7.02 -8.64 -32.15
CA ASP A 149 8.33 -8.99 -32.75
C ASP A 149 9.27 -7.78 -32.81
N LYS A 150 8.77 -6.59 -33.19
CA LYS A 150 9.53 -5.32 -33.16
C LYS A 150 10.09 -5.01 -31.76
N HIS A 151 9.39 -5.40 -30.70
CA HIS A 151 9.82 -5.24 -29.31
C HIS A 151 10.60 -6.46 -28.78
N GLU A 152 10.92 -7.44 -29.64
CA GLU A 152 11.64 -8.68 -29.32
C GLU A 152 10.92 -9.52 -28.25
N LEU A 153 9.60 -9.65 -28.37
CA LEU A 153 8.74 -10.46 -27.50
C LEU A 153 8.17 -11.65 -28.27
N ASP A 154 8.22 -12.85 -27.67
CA ASP A 154 7.52 -14.01 -28.24
C ASP A 154 6.00 -13.75 -28.21
N SER A 155 5.33 -14.11 -29.31
CA SER A 155 3.87 -14.03 -29.40
C SER A 155 3.32 -15.14 -30.31
N ALA A 156 2.08 -15.55 -30.04
CA ALA A 156 1.41 -16.59 -30.81
C ALA A 156 -0.12 -16.45 -30.75
N VAL A 157 -0.81 -16.77 -31.85
CA VAL A 157 -2.27 -16.92 -31.84
C VAL A 157 -2.60 -18.29 -31.25
N ILE A 158 -3.12 -18.30 -30.03
CA ILE A 158 -3.35 -19.53 -29.26
C ILE A 158 -4.81 -19.94 -29.20
N GLY A 159 -5.74 -19.18 -29.78
CA GLY A 159 -7.15 -19.50 -29.66
C GLY A 159 -8.08 -18.52 -30.34
N GLU A 160 -9.37 -18.70 -30.07
CA GLU A 160 -10.44 -17.85 -30.57
C GLU A 160 -11.61 -17.73 -29.58
N VAL A 161 -12.31 -16.61 -29.67
CA VAL A 161 -13.56 -16.36 -28.95
C VAL A 161 -14.71 -17.11 -29.61
N THR A 162 -15.55 -17.78 -28.83
CA THR A 162 -16.68 -18.59 -29.32
C THR A 162 -18.01 -18.12 -28.70
N ASP A 163 -19.14 -18.57 -29.24
CA ASP A 163 -20.50 -18.31 -28.72
C ASP A 163 -21.06 -19.47 -27.88
N THR A 164 -20.21 -20.44 -27.53
CA THR A 164 -20.65 -21.67 -26.86
C THR A 164 -20.83 -21.54 -25.35
N ASN A 165 -20.33 -20.44 -24.75
CA ASN A 165 -20.17 -20.27 -23.30
C ASN A 165 -19.34 -21.37 -22.64
N ARG A 166 -18.51 -22.06 -23.42
CA ARG A 166 -17.61 -23.12 -22.96
C ARG A 166 -16.16 -22.71 -23.10
N PHE A 167 -15.37 -23.08 -22.11
CA PHE A 167 -13.94 -22.99 -22.09
C PHE A 167 -13.37 -24.34 -22.55
N VAL A 168 -12.93 -24.38 -23.80
CA VAL A 168 -12.47 -25.59 -24.48
C VAL A 168 -10.96 -25.52 -24.67
N LEU A 169 -10.26 -26.56 -24.23
CA LEU A 169 -8.83 -26.72 -24.39
C LEU A 169 -8.55 -27.91 -25.29
N THR A 170 -7.84 -27.69 -26.40
CA THR A 170 -7.34 -28.76 -27.26
C THR A 170 -5.82 -28.83 -27.25
N TYR A 171 -5.28 -30.02 -27.39
CA TYR A 171 -3.85 -30.27 -27.57
C TYR A 171 -3.68 -31.50 -28.45
N ASP A 172 -2.87 -31.41 -29.51
CA ASP A 172 -2.71 -32.46 -30.52
C ASP A 172 -4.06 -33.00 -31.07
N ASP A 173 -4.99 -32.08 -31.38
CA ASP A 173 -6.37 -32.34 -31.84
C ASP A 173 -7.28 -33.11 -30.87
N GLU A 174 -6.84 -33.37 -29.63
CA GLU A 174 -7.67 -33.96 -28.57
C GLU A 174 -8.25 -32.90 -27.63
N VAL A 175 -9.50 -33.10 -27.20
CA VAL A 175 -10.15 -32.23 -26.19
C VAL A 175 -9.67 -32.64 -24.80
N TYR A 176 -8.89 -31.78 -24.16
CA TYR A 176 -8.35 -32.00 -22.82
C TYR A 176 -9.29 -31.47 -21.72
N ALA A 177 -9.98 -30.38 -21.99
CA ALA A 177 -10.98 -29.82 -21.08
C ALA A 177 -12.12 -29.18 -21.85
N ASP A 178 -13.33 -29.35 -21.33
CA ASP A 178 -14.55 -28.71 -21.86
C ASP A 178 -15.49 -28.38 -20.70
N ILE A 179 -15.37 -27.16 -20.17
CA ILE A 179 -16.08 -26.72 -18.97
C ILE A 179 -16.88 -25.45 -19.25
N PRO A 180 -18.03 -25.24 -18.59
CA PRO A 180 -18.75 -23.99 -18.71
C PRO A 180 -17.92 -22.84 -18.12
N VAL A 181 -17.99 -21.66 -18.73
CA VAL A 181 -17.18 -20.50 -18.33
C VAL A 181 -17.62 -19.91 -16.99
N GLU A 182 -18.92 -19.61 -16.82
CA GLU A 182 -19.43 -18.92 -15.63
C GLU A 182 -19.10 -19.64 -14.31
N PRO A 183 -19.27 -20.98 -14.18
CA PRO A 183 -18.93 -21.69 -12.95
C PRO A 183 -17.43 -21.68 -12.60
N LEU A 184 -16.56 -21.48 -13.59
CA LEU A 184 -15.11 -21.43 -13.34
C LEU A 184 -14.68 -20.06 -12.80
N ALA A 185 -15.34 -18.98 -13.22
CA ALA A 185 -14.94 -17.62 -12.88
C ALA A 185 -15.75 -17.02 -11.73
N ASP A 186 -17.08 -17.10 -11.78
CA ASP A 186 -17.96 -16.25 -10.96
C ASP A 186 -18.90 -17.02 -10.01
N GLU A 187 -19.06 -18.34 -10.16
CA GLU A 187 -19.97 -19.15 -9.30
C GLU A 187 -19.26 -20.03 -8.27
N ALA A 188 -18.04 -19.66 -7.86
CA ALA A 188 -17.39 -20.31 -6.72
C ALA A 188 -18.27 -20.17 -5.46
N PRO A 189 -18.45 -21.24 -4.64
CA PRO A 189 -19.27 -21.15 -3.43
C PRO A 189 -18.73 -20.09 -2.46
N VAL A 190 -19.61 -19.17 -2.05
CA VAL A 190 -19.31 -18.17 -1.02
C VAL A 190 -19.67 -18.71 0.35
N TYR A 191 -18.69 -18.74 1.25
CA TYR A 191 -18.88 -19.18 2.64
C TYR A 191 -19.18 -17.98 3.54
N ILE A 192 -20.26 -18.07 4.31
CA ILE A 192 -20.56 -17.12 5.39
C ILE A 192 -20.32 -17.86 6.71
N LEU A 193 -19.24 -17.49 7.40
CA LEU A 193 -18.85 -18.11 8.66
C LEU A 193 -19.48 -17.36 9.86
N GLU A 194 -19.42 -17.97 11.03
CA GLU A 194 -19.85 -17.35 12.29
C GLU A 194 -18.63 -16.76 13.01
N GLY A 195 -18.64 -15.44 13.22
CA GLY A 195 -17.65 -14.74 14.04
C GLY A 195 -17.99 -14.79 15.53
N GLU A 196 -16.98 -14.64 16.39
CA GLU A 196 -17.17 -14.52 17.84
C GLU A 196 -16.26 -13.43 18.38
N GLU A 197 -16.85 -12.39 18.96
CA GLU A 197 -16.11 -11.37 19.70
C GLU A 197 -15.51 -11.98 20.97
N LYS A 198 -14.21 -11.75 21.19
CA LYS A 198 -13.60 -12.10 22.47
C LYS A 198 -13.81 -10.99 23.49
N ASP A 199 -14.12 -11.40 24.72
CA ASP A 199 -14.10 -10.51 25.86
C ASP A 199 -12.64 -10.25 26.28
N TYR A 200 -12.13 -9.07 25.92
CA TYR A 200 -10.77 -8.66 26.24
C TYR A 200 -10.74 -7.77 27.48
N ASN A 201 -9.64 -7.84 28.24
CA ASN A 201 -9.43 -6.91 29.33
C ASN A 201 -9.07 -5.52 28.77
N THR A 202 -9.95 -4.55 29.00
CA THR A 202 -9.80 -3.14 28.57
C THR A 202 -9.22 -2.23 29.66
N SER A 203 -8.62 -2.79 30.72
CA SER A 203 -8.03 -2.00 31.80
C SER A 203 -6.86 -1.18 31.28
N LYS A 204 -6.85 0.11 31.63
CA LYS A 204 -5.76 1.01 31.28
C LYS A 204 -4.45 0.59 31.97
N ASN A 205 -3.35 0.64 31.23
CA ASN A 205 -2.02 0.45 31.79
C ASN A 205 -1.57 1.70 32.57
N ASP A 206 -0.53 1.57 33.39
CA ASP A 206 0.01 2.67 34.21
C ASP A 206 1.25 3.32 33.58
N TYR A 207 1.05 4.50 33.00
CA TYR A 207 2.11 5.29 32.37
C TYR A 207 2.61 6.44 33.26
N THR A 208 2.38 6.42 34.58
CA THR A 208 2.78 7.52 35.46
C THR A 208 4.31 7.66 35.61
N HIS A 209 5.05 6.57 35.47
CA HIS A 209 6.49 6.50 35.76
C HIS A 209 7.36 6.26 34.51
N ILE A 210 7.12 7.03 33.45
CA ILE A 210 7.93 6.97 32.22
C ILE A 210 9.27 7.68 32.40
N ASP A 211 10.36 6.95 32.17
CA ASP A 211 11.67 7.56 31.90
C ASP A 211 11.68 8.10 30.46
N VAL A 212 11.44 9.40 30.34
CA VAL A 212 11.30 10.08 29.04
C VAL A 212 12.56 9.94 28.19
N LYS A 213 13.75 10.06 28.80
CA LYS A 213 15.00 10.05 28.05
C LYS A 213 15.30 8.65 27.50
N ASP A 214 15.18 7.62 28.35
CA ASP A 214 15.39 6.24 27.93
C ASP A 214 14.35 5.80 26.89
N THR A 215 13.08 6.14 27.11
CA THR A 215 11.98 5.82 26.19
C THR A 215 12.18 6.50 24.83
N PHE A 216 12.57 7.78 24.83
CA PHE A 216 12.87 8.53 23.62
C PHE A 216 13.92 7.83 22.75
N PHE A 217 15.07 7.45 23.32
CA PHE A 217 16.11 6.78 22.55
C PHE A 217 15.75 5.37 22.12
N LYS A 218 15.01 4.61 22.94
CA LYS A 218 14.51 3.28 22.57
C LYS A 218 13.54 3.35 21.40
N LEU A 219 12.59 4.27 21.43
CA LEU A 219 11.63 4.49 20.34
C LEU A 219 12.31 5.00 19.08
N LEU A 220 13.24 5.96 19.19
CA LEU A 220 13.97 6.51 18.05
C LEU A 220 14.75 5.43 17.27
N LYS A 221 15.29 4.43 17.98
CA LYS A 221 16.00 3.28 17.42
C LYS A 221 15.08 2.13 16.99
N HIS A 222 13.81 2.13 17.39
CA HIS A 222 12.92 1.02 17.13
C HIS A 222 12.68 0.90 15.61
N PRO A 223 12.83 -0.29 14.98
CA PRO A 223 12.72 -0.44 13.53
C PRO A 223 11.42 0.07 12.93
N THR A 224 10.32 0.07 13.68
CA THR A 224 9.04 0.67 13.26
C THR A 224 9.14 2.19 13.04
N ILE A 225 9.92 2.90 13.86
CA ILE A 225 10.05 4.38 13.88
C ILE A 225 11.31 4.88 13.14
N ALA A 226 12.38 4.10 13.17
CA ALA A 226 13.68 4.39 12.55
C ALA A 226 13.55 4.81 11.07
N SER A 227 14.54 5.56 10.57
CA SER A 227 14.55 5.99 9.17
C SER A 227 14.57 4.79 8.24
N LYS A 228 13.75 4.84 7.19
CA LYS A 228 13.68 3.79 6.15
C LYS A 228 14.65 4.03 4.99
N HIS A 229 15.55 5.01 5.11
CA HIS A 229 16.44 5.41 4.01
C HIS A 229 17.32 4.29 3.47
N TYR A 230 17.76 3.38 4.36
CA TYR A 230 18.51 2.19 3.96
C TYR A 230 17.77 1.37 2.89
N LEU A 231 16.43 1.38 2.88
CA LEU A 231 15.63 0.70 1.87
C LEU A 231 15.48 1.57 0.61
N TYR A 232 14.99 2.80 0.75
CA TYR A 232 14.62 3.61 -0.41
C TYR A 232 15.79 4.25 -1.16
N ASP A 233 16.99 4.34 -0.55
CA ASP A 233 18.21 4.82 -1.21
C ASP A 233 18.79 3.78 -2.18
N GLN A 234 18.33 2.52 -2.11
CA GLN A 234 18.70 1.47 -3.05
C GLN A 234 17.95 1.56 -4.38
N TYR A 235 16.88 2.35 -4.44
CA TYR A 235 16.05 2.53 -5.62
C TYR A 235 16.28 3.91 -6.24
N ASP A 236 16.09 3.99 -7.55
CA ASP A 236 16.04 5.29 -8.21
C ASP A 236 14.74 6.04 -7.85
N GLN A 237 14.87 7.34 -7.59
CA GLN A 237 13.76 8.22 -7.21
C GLN A 237 13.56 9.38 -8.20
N GLN A 238 14.30 9.39 -9.32
CA GLN A 238 14.46 10.57 -10.18
C GLN A 238 14.25 10.29 -11.67
N VAL A 239 14.19 9.03 -12.11
CA VAL A 239 13.89 8.65 -13.49
C VAL A 239 12.54 9.24 -13.88
N GLY A 240 12.51 9.93 -15.02
CA GLY A 240 11.38 10.75 -15.47
C GLY A 240 11.40 12.20 -14.96
N ALA A 241 12.31 12.56 -14.05
CA ALA A 241 12.53 13.91 -13.52
C ALA A 241 11.26 14.62 -12.99
N ASN A 242 10.26 13.85 -12.54
CA ASN A 242 8.94 14.35 -12.14
C ASN A 242 8.67 14.22 -10.63
N THR A 243 9.57 13.63 -9.84
CA THR A 243 9.42 13.53 -8.38
C THR A 243 9.62 14.88 -7.72
N ILE A 244 8.60 15.37 -7.01
CA ILE A 244 8.60 16.66 -6.29
C ILE A 244 8.95 16.44 -4.82
N ILE A 245 8.21 15.56 -4.14
CA ILE A 245 8.49 15.14 -2.77
C ILE A 245 8.97 13.69 -2.79
N LYS A 246 10.18 13.47 -2.31
CA LYS A 246 10.84 12.16 -2.23
C LYS A 246 10.38 11.36 -1.00
N PRO A 247 10.62 10.04 -0.96
CA PRO A 247 10.39 9.24 0.25
C PRO A 247 11.14 9.80 1.46
N GLY A 248 10.57 9.62 2.65
CA GLY A 248 11.17 10.10 3.90
C GLY A 248 10.13 10.30 5.00
N LEU A 249 9.70 11.54 5.20
CA LEU A 249 8.77 11.91 6.26
C LEU A 249 7.30 12.01 5.83
N GLN A 250 7.04 12.41 4.59
CA GLN A 250 5.71 12.71 4.06
C GLN A 250 5.32 11.77 2.92
N ALA A 251 4.07 11.86 2.47
CA ALA A 251 3.61 11.20 1.25
C ALA A 251 4.47 11.63 0.05
N SER A 252 4.78 10.68 -0.84
CA SER A 252 5.55 10.98 -2.05
C SER A 252 4.67 11.69 -3.07
N VAL A 253 5.24 12.65 -3.80
CA VAL A 253 4.52 13.46 -4.80
C VAL A 253 5.24 13.40 -6.13
N VAL A 254 4.55 12.95 -7.16
CA VAL A 254 5.08 12.85 -8.53
C VAL A 254 4.21 13.67 -9.48
N ARG A 255 4.85 14.57 -10.24
CA ARG A 255 4.20 15.39 -11.25
C ARG A 255 3.64 14.53 -12.38
N VAL A 256 2.46 14.89 -12.86
CA VAL A 256 1.94 14.36 -14.12
C VAL A 256 2.60 15.13 -15.26
N GLU A 257 3.40 14.44 -16.06
CA GLU A 257 4.21 15.01 -17.14
C GLU A 257 3.38 15.92 -18.07
N GLY A 258 3.97 17.04 -18.49
CA GLY A 258 3.30 18.02 -19.35
C GLY A 258 2.20 18.85 -18.68
N THR A 259 1.96 18.67 -17.37
CA THR A 259 0.94 19.43 -16.62
C THR A 259 1.51 20.10 -15.38
N ASN A 260 0.69 20.94 -14.74
CA ASN A 260 0.98 21.52 -13.43
C ASN A 260 0.36 20.70 -12.28
N LYS A 261 -0.16 19.49 -12.57
CA LYS A 261 -0.77 18.59 -11.61
C LYS A 261 0.25 17.58 -11.08
N ALA A 262 0.00 17.02 -9.91
CA ALA A 262 0.76 15.91 -9.37
C ALA A 262 -0.16 14.90 -8.66
N ILE A 263 0.34 13.67 -8.56
CA ILE A 263 -0.26 12.60 -7.77
C ILE A 263 0.57 12.45 -6.50
N ALA A 264 -0.11 12.52 -5.36
CA ALA A 264 0.43 12.16 -4.06
C ALA A 264 0.04 10.71 -3.75
N SER A 265 0.94 9.94 -3.14
CA SER A 265 0.69 8.56 -2.75
C SER A 265 1.30 8.22 -1.39
N THR A 266 0.56 7.44 -0.59
CA THR A 266 0.99 6.94 0.72
C THR A 266 0.54 5.50 0.92
N ILE A 267 1.16 4.81 1.88
CA ILE A 267 0.80 3.48 2.33
C ILE A 267 0.86 3.40 3.85
N ASP A 268 -0.21 2.90 4.47
CA ASP A 268 -0.37 2.84 5.92
C ASP A 268 -1.03 1.50 6.32
N GLY A 269 -0.75 0.97 7.51
CA GLY A 269 -1.18 -0.39 7.86
C GLY A 269 -0.78 -0.82 9.27
N GLU A 270 -1.02 0.04 10.26
CA GLU A 270 -0.57 -0.22 11.63
C GLU A 270 -1.43 -1.30 12.31
N ALA A 271 -0.96 -2.54 12.21
CA ALA A 271 -1.63 -3.74 12.73
C ALA A 271 -1.91 -3.68 14.25
N ARG A 272 -1.10 -2.95 15.04
CA ARG A 272 -1.33 -2.85 16.49
C ARG A 272 -2.64 -2.14 16.82
N TYR A 273 -3.05 -1.14 16.05
CA TYR A 273 -4.33 -0.46 16.27
C TYR A 273 -5.51 -1.39 15.98
N VAL A 274 -5.41 -2.17 14.89
CA VAL A 274 -6.46 -3.12 14.48
C VAL A 274 -6.54 -4.31 15.43
N TYR A 275 -5.40 -4.79 15.92
CA TYR A 275 -5.39 -5.82 16.97
C TYR A 275 -6.01 -5.30 18.29
N ASN A 276 -5.67 -4.06 18.69
CA ASN A 276 -6.19 -3.43 19.90
C ASN A 276 -7.73 -3.29 19.87
N ASN A 277 -8.27 -2.75 18.78
CA ASN A 277 -9.70 -2.73 18.51
C ASN A 277 -9.92 -2.81 16.99
N PRO A 278 -10.48 -3.90 16.45
CA PRO A 278 -10.59 -4.07 15.00
C PRO A 278 -11.39 -2.97 14.31
N TYR A 279 -12.54 -2.58 14.85
CA TYR A 279 -13.40 -1.56 14.25
C TYR A 279 -12.76 -0.18 14.25
N GLU A 280 -12.31 0.31 15.41
CA GLU A 280 -11.66 1.62 15.50
C GLU A 280 -10.29 1.62 14.80
N GLY A 281 -9.53 0.53 14.90
CA GLY A 281 -8.27 0.37 14.18
C GLY A 281 -8.45 0.39 12.66
N GLY A 282 -9.53 -0.22 12.15
CA GLY A 282 -9.91 -0.15 10.74
C GLY A 282 -10.14 1.30 10.28
N LYS A 283 -10.82 2.13 11.11
CA LYS A 283 -10.95 3.56 10.84
C LYS A 283 -9.61 4.28 10.86
N MET A 284 -8.79 4.01 11.88
CA MET A 284 -7.50 4.67 12.10
C MET A 284 -6.52 4.46 10.95
N VAL A 285 -6.45 3.25 10.38
CA VAL A 285 -5.55 2.98 9.24
C VAL A 285 -5.94 3.78 8.00
N VAL A 286 -7.24 3.85 7.68
CA VAL A 286 -7.73 4.67 6.55
C VAL A 286 -7.50 6.16 6.83
N ALA A 287 -7.77 6.60 8.06
CA ALA A 287 -7.53 7.98 8.46
C ALA A 287 -6.05 8.36 8.40
N GLU A 288 -5.12 7.49 8.79
CA GLU A 288 -3.67 7.77 8.71
C GLU A 288 -3.24 8.04 7.26
N ALA A 289 -3.66 7.20 6.31
CA ALA A 289 -3.42 7.42 4.88
C ALA A 289 -4.02 8.75 4.39
N TYR A 290 -5.25 9.06 4.79
CA TYR A 290 -5.88 10.34 4.49
C TYR A 290 -5.04 11.52 5.01
N ARG A 291 -4.64 11.50 6.28
CA ARG A 291 -3.86 12.58 6.91
C ARG A 291 -2.51 12.77 6.23
N ASN A 292 -1.85 11.69 5.81
CA ASN A 292 -0.57 11.75 5.09
C ASN A 292 -0.70 12.44 3.72
N LEU A 293 -1.82 12.27 3.01
CA LEU A 293 -2.10 13.02 1.77
C LEU A 293 -2.44 14.49 2.04
N ILE A 294 -3.21 14.76 3.10
CA ILE A 294 -3.51 16.13 3.53
C ILE A 294 -2.22 16.90 3.88
N ALA A 295 -1.23 16.23 4.49
CA ALA A 295 0.04 16.82 4.89
C ALA A 295 0.87 17.37 3.71
N VAL A 296 0.58 16.97 2.47
CA VAL A 296 1.20 17.51 1.24
C VAL A 296 0.24 18.37 0.41
N GLY A 297 -0.93 18.71 0.97
CA GLY A 297 -1.95 19.53 0.34
C GLY A 297 -2.74 18.81 -0.76
N ALA A 298 -2.65 17.48 -0.86
CA ALA A 298 -3.39 16.70 -1.85
C ALA A 298 -4.87 16.56 -1.46
N THR A 299 -5.74 16.47 -2.46
CA THR A 299 -7.12 16.01 -2.29
C THR A 299 -7.13 14.49 -2.43
N PRO A 300 -7.42 13.70 -1.38
CA PRO A 300 -7.56 12.26 -1.48
C PRO A 300 -8.64 11.87 -2.49
N LEU A 301 -8.41 10.81 -3.28
CA LEU A 301 -9.31 10.40 -4.35
C LEU A 301 -9.86 8.98 -4.19
N ALA A 302 -8.98 8.04 -3.84
CA ALA A 302 -9.32 6.63 -3.78
C ALA A 302 -8.23 5.88 -3.01
N MET A 303 -8.58 4.69 -2.54
CA MET A 303 -7.63 3.77 -1.93
C MET A 303 -7.69 2.37 -2.55
N THR A 304 -6.61 1.64 -2.33
CA THR A 304 -6.53 0.20 -2.48
C THR A 304 -6.24 -0.41 -1.12
N ASP A 305 -6.80 -1.58 -0.83
CA ASP A 305 -6.56 -2.30 0.41
C ASP A 305 -5.89 -3.66 0.17
N CYS A 306 -5.02 -4.06 1.07
CA CYS A 306 -4.46 -5.41 1.14
C CYS A 306 -4.77 -5.96 2.53
N LEU A 307 -5.80 -6.80 2.61
CA LEU A 307 -6.33 -7.37 3.85
C LEU A 307 -5.52 -8.63 4.20
N ASN A 308 -4.71 -8.58 5.26
CA ASN A 308 -3.90 -9.72 5.70
C ASN A 308 -4.37 -10.23 7.06
N TYR A 309 -4.90 -11.45 7.10
CA TYR A 309 -5.48 -12.07 8.30
C TYR A 309 -5.07 -13.54 8.41
N GLY A 310 -5.19 -14.10 9.62
CA GLY A 310 -5.03 -15.54 9.86
C GLY A 310 -6.14 -16.38 9.22
N SER A 311 -6.27 -17.64 9.63
CA SER A 311 -7.34 -18.51 9.13
C SER A 311 -8.74 -17.95 9.48
N PRO A 312 -9.63 -17.72 8.50
CA PRO A 312 -10.99 -17.24 8.73
C PRO A 312 -11.88 -18.30 9.39
N GLU A 313 -11.44 -19.55 9.46
CA GLU A 313 -12.17 -20.63 10.13
C GLU A 313 -12.15 -20.46 11.67
N LYS A 314 -11.21 -19.66 12.19
CA LYS A 314 -11.18 -19.25 13.60
C LYS A 314 -12.16 -18.11 13.80
N LYS A 315 -13.21 -18.33 14.61
CA LYS A 315 -14.28 -17.35 14.86
C LYS A 315 -13.80 -15.95 15.23
N GLU A 316 -12.75 -15.84 16.06
CA GLU A 316 -12.13 -14.57 16.44
C GLU A 316 -11.51 -13.84 15.25
N ILE A 317 -10.79 -14.55 14.38
CA ILE A 317 -10.13 -13.95 13.20
C ILE A 317 -11.18 -13.49 12.19
N TYR A 318 -12.22 -14.30 11.99
CA TYR A 318 -13.35 -13.91 11.15
C TYR A 318 -14.06 -12.67 11.69
N GLN A 319 -14.24 -12.57 13.01
CA GLN A 319 -14.81 -11.38 13.65
C GLN A 319 -13.91 -10.16 13.47
N GLN A 320 -12.59 -10.29 13.65
CA GLN A 320 -11.64 -9.21 13.40
C GLN A 320 -11.72 -8.71 11.95
N LEU A 321 -11.83 -9.61 10.97
CA LEU A 321 -12.02 -9.25 9.56
C LEU A 321 -13.33 -8.47 9.35
N ILE A 322 -14.45 -8.93 9.92
CA ILE A 322 -15.74 -8.23 9.84
C ILE A 322 -15.65 -6.81 10.41
N ASP A 323 -15.12 -6.67 11.63
CA ASP A 323 -15.18 -5.40 12.34
C ASP A 323 -14.20 -4.38 11.76
N SER A 324 -13.00 -4.81 11.40
CA SER A 324 -12.03 -3.92 10.75
C SER A 324 -12.49 -3.45 9.38
N THR A 325 -13.08 -4.31 8.56
CA THR A 325 -13.62 -3.90 7.25
C THR A 325 -14.83 -2.96 7.39
N LYS A 326 -15.69 -3.15 8.41
CA LYS A 326 -16.76 -2.18 8.72
C LYS A 326 -16.21 -0.81 9.12
N GLY A 327 -15.18 -0.77 9.97
CA GLY A 327 -14.52 0.46 10.37
C GLY A 327 -13.88 1.18 9.18
N MET A 328 -13.19 0.43 8.32
CA MET A 328 -12.62 0.95 7.08
C MET A 328 -13.71 1.51 6.15
N ALA A 329 -14.84 0.81 6.01
CA ALA A 329 -15.95 1.26 5.17
C ALA A 329 -16.57 2.58 5.66
N GLU A 330 -16.77 2.74 6.97
CA GLU A 330 -17.23 4.01 7.57
C GLU A 330 -16.24 5.14 7.28
N ALA A 331 -14.94 4.89 7.47
CA ALA A 331 -13.91 5.87 7.16
C ALA A 331 -13.89 6.25 5.68
N CYS A 332 -14.02 5.29 4.77
CA CYS A 332 -14.07 5.56 3.33
C CYS A 332 -15.27 6.45 2.96
N ASP A 333 -16.45 6.22 3.55
CA ASP A 333 -17.63 7.04 3.26
C ASP A 333 -17.46 8.47 3.79
N ILE A 334 -16.98 8.65 5.02
CA ILE A 334 -16.83 9.99 5.61
C ILE A 334 -15.69 10.77 4.94
N LEU A 335 -14.53 10.13 4.73
CA LEU A 335 -13.34 10.77 4.15
C LEU A 335 -13.40 10.86 2.61
N LYS A 336 -14.43 10.28 1.99
CA LYS A 336 -14.66 10.26 0.53
C LYS A 336 -13.51 9.63 -0.26
N THR A 337 -13.02 8.50 0.24
CA THR A 337 -11.93 7.72 -0.36
C THR A 337 -12.42 6.31 -0.71
N PRO A 338 -13.15 6.13 -1.83
CA PRO A 338 -13.64 4.82 -2.22
C PRO A 338 -12.51 3.80 -2.43
N VAL A 339 -12.78 2.55 -2.11
CA VAL A 339 -11.92 1.42 -2.44
C VAL A 339 -12.11 1.09 -3.92
N VAL A 340 -11.05 1.21 -4.73
CA VAL A 340 -11.10 0.99 -6.19
C VAL A 340 -10.40 -0.29 -6.65
N SER A 341 -9.59 -0.88 -5.77
CA SER A 341 -8.89 -2.15 -5.98
C SER A 341 -8.50 -2.73 -4.62
N GLY A 342 -8.10 -3.99 -4.59
CA GLY A 342 -7.56 -4.58 -3.37
C GLY A 342 -7.08 -6.00 -3.53
N ASN A 343 -6.62 -6.57 -2.43
CA ASN A 343 -6.19 -7.95 -2.29
C ASN A 343 -6.62 -8.48 -0.92
N VAL A 344 -6.92 -9.77 -0.82
CA VAL A 344 -7.20 -10.44 0.45
C VAL A 344 -6.29 -11.65 0.58
N SER A 345 -5.43 -11.62 1.59
CA SER A 345 -4.56 -12.71 2.02
C SER A 345 -5.08 -13.26 3.35
N LEU A 346 -5.57 -14.50 3.32
CA LEU A 346 -6.05 -15.22 4.49
C LEU A 346 -5.06 -16.33 4.86
N TYR A 347 -5.30 -17.02 5.97
CA TYR A 347 -4.42 -18.12 6.44
C TYR A 347 -2.98 -17.69 6.76
N ASN A 348 -2.76 -16.40 7.05
CA ASN A 348 -1.46 -15.87 7.50
C ASN A 348 -1.20 -16.29 8.95
N GLU A 349 -0.71 -17.52 9.11
CA GLU A 349 -0.37 -18.08 10.39
C GLU A 349 0.79 -19.07 10.30
N THR A 350 1.47 -19.26 11.41
CA THR A 350 2.57 -20.21 11.52
C THR A 350 2.51 -20.89 12.86
N LYS A 351 2.55 -22.23 12.87
CA LYS A 351 2.46 -23.05 14.09
C LYS A 351 1.23 -22.69 14.94
N GLY A 352 0.08 -22.46 14.29
CA GLY A 352 -1.19 -22.12 14.90
C GLY A 352 -1.31 -20.69 15.45
N THR A 353 -0.26 -19.87 15.33
CA THR A 353 -0.27 -18.46 15.72
C THR A 353 -0.56 -17.57 14.52
N SER A 354 -1.69 -16.87 14.55
CA SER A 354 -2.08 -15.89 13.53
C SER A 354 -1.26 -14.60 13.65
N ILE A 355 -1.02 -13.93 12.53
CA ILE A 355 -0.55 -12.55 12.54
C ILE A 355 -1.57 -11.62 13.23
N PHE A 356 -1.15 -10.41 13.60
CA PHE A 356 -2.11 -9.36 13.89
C PHE A 356 -2.95 -9.05 12.64
N PRO A 357 -4.25 -8.73 12.77
CA PRO A 357 -5.06 -8.30 11.64
C PRO A 357 -4.41 -7.07 11.01
N THR A 358 -4.05 -7.17 9.73
CA THR A 358 -3.20 -6.17 9.06
C THR A 358 -3.82 -5.76 7.73
N PRO A 359 -4.88 -4.92 7.76
CA PRO A 359 -5.29 -4.18 6.57
C PRO A 359 -4.22 -3.14 6.24
N VAL A 360 -3.63 -3.23 5.05
CA VAL A 360 -2.71 -2.24 4.51
C VAL A 360 -3.44 -1.41 3.47
N VAL A 361 -3.44 -0.10 3.64
CA VAL A 361 -4.13 0.88 2.80
C VAL A 361 -3.11 1.66 1.99
N GLY A 362 -3.17 1.53 0.67
CA GLY A 362 -2.51 2.45 -0.25
C GLY A 362 -3.52 3.52 -0.69
N MET A 363 -3.18 4.80 -0.58
CA MET A 363 -4.10 5.89 -0.97
C MET A 363 -3.42 6.84 -1.95
N VAL A 364 -4.20 7.31 -2.93
CA VAL A 364 -3.75 8.30 -3.91
C VAL A 364 -4.57 9.59 -3.80
N GLY A 365 -3.90 10.72 -4.01
CA GLY A 365 -4.52 12.04 -3.99
C GLY A 365 -4.03 12.93 -5.12
N LEU A 366 -4.84 13.91 -5.49
CA LEU A 366 -4.56 14.87 -6.55
C LEU A 366 -4.09 16.21 -5.98
N ILE A 367 -3.03 16.74 -6.57
CA ILE A 367 -2.60 18.13 -6.43
C ILE A 367 -2.83 18.80 -7.78
N GLU A 368 -3.74 19.77 -7.83
CA GLU A 368 -4.11 20.43 -9.09
C GLU A 368 -3.07 21.46 -9.56
N ASN A 369 -2.28 22.00 -8.61
CA ASN A 369 -1.27 23.00 -8.87
C ASN A 369 -0.09 22.79 -7.92
N VAL A 370 1.07 22.43 -8.47
CA VAL A 370 2.27 22.12 -7.67
C VAL A 370 3.04 23.35 -7.19
N ASN A 371 2.65 24.57 -7.57
CA ASN A 371 3.46 25.76 -7.30
C ASN A 371 3.73 26.01 -5.81
N TYR A 372 2.78 25.68 -4.93
CA TYR A 372 2.96 25.85 -3.49
C TYR A 372 4.03 24.90 -2.92
N LEU A 373 4.35 23.80 -3.61
CA LEU A 373 5.36 22.83 -3.21
C LEU A 373 6.79 23.29 -3.47
N ASN A 374 7.00 24.31 -4.32
CA ASN A 374 8.35 24.80 -4.63
C ASN A 374 9.09 25.32 -3.39
N ASP A 375 8.35 25.84 -2.42
CA ASP A 375 8.88 26.38 -1.15
C ASP A 375 8.25 25.64 0.05
N PHE A 376 8.05 24.32 -0.07
CA PHE A 376 7.45 23.46 0.95
C PHE A 376 8.51 22.63 1.68
N GLU A 377 9.55 23.32 2.15
CA GLU A 377 10.54 22.80 3.08
C GLU A 377 10.68 23.74 4.28
N PRO A 378 10.76 23.22 5.51
CA PRO A 378 10.86 24.04 6.71
C PRO A 378 12.20 24.79 6.75
N GLN A 379 12.17 26.01 7.30
CA GLN A 379 13.33 26.89 7.37
C GLN A 379 13.58 27.38 8.80
N VAL A 380 14.79 27.88 9.04
CA VAL A 380 15.15 28.56 10.29
C VAL A 380 14.19 29.75 10.52
N GLY A 381 13.65 29.85 11.74
CA GLY A 381 12.71 30.90 12.13
C GLY A 381 11.25 30.60 11.83
N ASP A 382 10.94 29.46 11.20
CA ASP A 382 9.57 28.98 11.10
C ASP A 382 9.02 28.63 12.49
N LYS A 383 7.76 28.99 12.71
CA LYS A 383 7.05 28.67 13.95
C LYS A 383 6.42 27.30 13.85
N LEU A 384 6.47 26.55 14.95
CA LEU A 384 5.87 25.23 15.05
C LEU A 384 4.54 25.33 15.79
N TYR A 385 3.50 24.72 15.22
CA TYR A 385 2.20 24.56 15.86
C TYR A 385 1.83 23.09 15.96
N LEU A 386 1.20 22.71 17.08
CA LEU A 386 0.47 21.45 17.21
C LEU A 386 -1.00 21.74 16.91
N ILE A 387 -1.60 20.99 15.99
CA ILE A 387 -3.03 21.03 15.71
C ILE A 387 -3.66 19.74 16.22
N GLY A 388 -4.70 19.87 17.05
CA GLY A 388 -5.45 18.76 17.64
C GLY A 388 -5.04 18.43 19.09
N ASP A 389 -5.92 17.70 19.78
CA ASP A 389 -5.76 17.41 21.21
C ASP A 389 -4.82 16.24 21.47
N THR A 390 -4.02 16.33 22.53
CA THR A 390 -3.23 15.20 23.03
C THR A 390 -3.95 14.58 24.22
N LYS A 391 -4.26 13.28 24.12
CA LYS A 391 -4.95 12.50 25.14
C LYS A 391 -4.07 11.35 25.61
N ASP A 392 -4.55 10.58 26.58
CA ASP A 392 -3.87 9.39 27.10
C ASP A 392 -4.18 8.16 26.24
N ASP A 393 -4.03 8.30 24.92
CA ASP A 393 -4.31 7.24 23.94
C ASP A 393 -3.06 6.40 23.72
N PHE A 394 -2.93 5.35 24.54
CA PHE A 394 -1.76 4.46 24.51
C PHE A 394 -2.07 3.05 24.01
N GLY A 395 -3.33 2.64 23.94
CA GLY A 395 -3.72 1.31 23.45
C GLY A 395 -3.26 1.08 22.01
N GLY A 396 -2.49 0.02 21.78
CA GLY A 396 -1.89 -0.27 20.47
C GLY A 396 -0.67 0.58 20.11
N SER A 397 -0.27 1.52 20.98
CA SER A 397 0.89 2.39 20.70
C SER A 397 2.21 1.63 20.70
N GLN A 398 3.22 2.20 20.04
CA GLN A 398 4.58 1.66 20.12
C GLN A 398 5.17 1.80 21.53
N LEU A 399 4.73 2.81 22.30
CA LEU A 399 5.08 2.97 23.71
C LEU A 399 4.59 1.78 24.55
N GLU A 400 3.32 1.43 24.41
CA GLU A 400 2.73 0.30 25.13
C GLU A 400 3.51 -0.99 24.84
N LYS A 401 3.72 -1.27 23.55
CA LYS A 401 4.43 -2.48 23.13
C LYS A 401 5.86 -2.53 23.67
N LEU A 402 6.53 -1.37 23.75
CA LEU A 402 7.89 -1.26 24.28
C LEU A 402 7.96 -1.56 25.79
N ILE A 403 6.99 -1.07 26.57
CA ILE A 403 7.01 -1.17 28.04
C ILE A 403 6.45 -2.49 28.53
N TYR A 404 5.35 -2.95 27.95
CA TYR A 404 4.61 -4.13 28.44
C TYR A 404 4.81 -5.38 27.59
N GLY A 405 5.43 -5.27 26.41
CA GLY A 405 5.67 -6.40 25.51
C GLY A 405 4.40 -6.95 24.83
N LYS A 406 3.22 -6.40 25.13
CA LYS A 406 1.90 -6.79 24.61
C LYS A 406 1.11 -5.57 24.16
N VAL A 407 0.03 -5.81 23.45
CA VAL A 407 -0.98 -4.80 23.10
C VAL A 407 -2.21 -5.11 23.94
N ASN A 408 -2.74 -4.13 24.67
CA ASN A 408 -4.00 -4.28 25.38
C ASN A 408 -5.18 -4.10 24.42
N HIS A 409 -6.38 -3.93 24.97
CA HIS A 409 -7.59 -3.66 24.20
C HIS A 409 -8.29 -2.39 24.74
N GLU A 410 -7.51 -1.45 25.30
CA GLU A 410 -8.02 -0.13 25.65
C GLU A 410 -8.09 0.72 24.37
N PHE A 411 -9.19 1.41 24.12
CA PHE A 411 -9.30 2.20 22.89
C PHE A 411 -10.06 3.49 23.13
N GLU A 412 -9.83 4.44 22.24
CA GLU A 412 -10.52 5.72 22.20
C GLU A 412 -11.07 5.89 20.79
N SER A 413 -12.33 6.33 20.68
CA SER A 413 -13.00 6.41 19.38
C SER A 413 -12.44 7.55 18.53
N LEU A 414 -12.27 7.30 17.24
CA LEU A 414 -11.88 8.32 16.27
C LEU A 414 -13.10 9.08 15.73
N ASP A 415 -13.13 10.40 15.92
CA ASP A 415 -14.10 11.27 15.24
C ASP A 415 -13.58 11.67 13.85
N LEU A 416 -14.10 10.97 12.83
CA LEU A 416 -13.76 11.20 11.43
C LEU A 416 -14.29 12.54 10.90
N SER A 417 -15.34 13.13 11.50
CA SER A 417 -15.82 14.45 11.06
C SER A 417 -14.82 15.54 11.44
N SER A 418 -14.28 15.46 12.66
CA SER A 418 -13.20 16.33 13.10
C SER A 418 -11.93 16.17 12.25
N GLU A 419 -11.61 14.96 11.79
CA GLU A 419 -10.51 14.72 10.84
C GLU A 419 -10.69 15.47 9.52
N VAL A 420 -11.90 15.46 8.96
CA VAL A 420 -12.22 16.20 7.73
C VAL A 420 -12.07 17.70 7.94
N GLU A 421 -12.69 18.26 8.97
CA GLU A 421 -12.67 19.70 9.24
C GLU A 421 -11.25 20.24 9.45
N LYS A 422 -10.46 19.55 10.28
CA LYS A 422 -9.04 19.89 10.49
C LYS A 422 -8.23 19.73 9.22
N GLY A 423 -8.42 18.61 8.50
CA GLY A 423 -7.67 18.29 7.30
C GLY A 423 -7.89 19.30 6.17
N GLU A 424 -9.13 19.72 5.94
CA GLU A 424 -9.47 20.75 4.95
C GLU A 424 -8.86 22.12 5.30
N SER A 425 -8.85 22.47 6.59
CA SER A 425 -8.23 23.72 7.07
C SER A 425 -6.71 23.72 6.85
N ILE A 426 -6.05 22.61 7.16
CA ILE A 426 -4.60 22.42 6.94
C ILE A 426 -4.28 22.44 5.45
N LYS A 427 -5.02 21.67 4.64
CA LYS A 427 -4.84 21.63 3.18
C LYS A 427 -4.98 23.01 2.55
N THR A 428 -5.94 23.81 3.01
CA THR A 428 -6.12 25.21 2.59
C THR A 428 -4.89 26.05 2.94
N ALA A 429 -4.41 25.99 4.18
CA ALA A 429 -3.23 26.73 4.61
C ALA A 429 -1.94 26.35 3.85
N ILE A 430 -1.77 25.08 3.48
CA ILE A 430 -0.68 24.61 2.61
C ILE A 430 -0.79 25.29 1.24
N ARG A 431 -1.97 25.22 0.61
CA ARG A 431 -2.20 25.73 -0.76
C ARG A 431 -2.10 27.25 -0.86
N GLU A 432 -2.40 27.97 0.22
CA GLU A 432 -2.19 29.42 0.32
C GLU A 432 -0.72 29.80 0.58
N GLY A 433 0.18 28.82 0.74
CA GLY A 433 1.60 29.03 0.96
C GLY A 433 1.94 29.57 2.36
N LEU A 434 1.06 29.35 3.34
CA LEU A 434 1.29 29.75 4.74
C LEU A 434 2.25 28.79 5.45
N LEU A 435 2.17 27.50 5.10
CA LEU A 435 2.94 26.43 5.71
C LEU A 435 4.16 26.08 4.85
N SER A 436 5.29 25.84 5.50
CA SER A 436 6.51 25.31 4.89
C SER A 436 6.62 23.80 5.03
N HIS A 437 5.95 23.19 6.02
CA HIS A 437 5.94 21.75 6.21
C HIS A 437 4.77 21.33 7.10
N VAL A 438 4.27 20.11 6.89
CA VAL A 438 3.26 19.48 7.75
C VAL A 438 3.62 18.03 7.98
N GLN A 439 3.65 17.62 9.24
CA GLN A 439 3.90 16.24 9.64
C GLN A 439 2.75 15.73 10.49
N THR A 440 2.27 14.52 10.18
CA THR A 440 1.30 13.81 11.02
C THR A 440 1.97 13.34 12.31
N VAL A 441 1.29 13.50 13.45
CA VAL A 441 1.74 12.92 14.73
C VAL A 441 1.13 11.53 14.84
N GLY A 442 1.99 10.51 14.80
CA GLY A 442 1.57 9.11 14.87
C GLY A 442 2.53 8.32 15.76
N LYS A 443 3.17 7.31 15.17
CA LYS A 443 4.03 6.33 15.85
C LYS A 443 5.11 6.99 16.70
N GLY A 444 5.13 6.68 18.00
CA GLY A 444 6.04 7.25 19.00
C GLY A 444 5.67 8.66 19.49
N GLY A 445 4.56 9.23 19.02
CA GLY A 445 3.98 10.47 19.51
C GLY A 445 4.72 11.75 19.12
N LEU A 446 4.41 12.82 19.85
CA LEU A 446 4.82 14.19 19.51
C LEU A 446 6.34 14.39 19.61
N LEU A 447 6.98 13.87 20.66
CA LEU A 447 8.42 14.05 20.85
C LEU A 447 9.22 13.41 19.72
N ILE A 448 8.85 12.20 19.31
CA ILE A 448 9.46 11.50 18.17
C ILE A 448 9.19 12.21 16.86
N THR A 449 7.98 12.74 16.67
CA THR A 449 7.63 13.52 15.47
C THR A 449 8.51 14.76 15.32
N LEU A 450 8.70 15.53 16.40
CA LEU A 450 9.59 16.70 16.41
C LEU A 450 11.06 16.31 16.17
N ALA A 451 11.52 15.22 16.79
CA ALA A 451 12.90 14.75 16.62
C ALA A 451 13.17 14.31 15.18
N LYS A 452 12.24 13.58 14.55
CA LYS A 452 12.34 13.18 13.14
C LYS A 452 12.37 14.39 12.21
N LEU A 453 11.50 15.38 12.44
CA LEU A 453 11.48 16.63 11.68
C LEU A 453 12.84 17.35 11.74
N SER A 454 13.35 17.54 12.96
CA SER A 454 14.64 18.18 13.23
C SER A 454 15.81 17.43 12.58
N ALA A 455 15.87 16.11 12.75
CA ALA A 455 16.93 15.26 12.21
C ALA A 455 16.93 15.19 10.67
N HIS A 456 15.75 15.05 10.05
CA HIS A 456 15.63 14.94 8.60
C HIS A 456 16.15 16.18 7.88
N TYR A 457 15.73 17.37 8.33
CA TYR A 457 16.13 18.65 7.73
C TYR A 457 17.44 19.22 8.30
N GLY A 458 17.99 18.63 9.37
CA GLY A 458 19.20 19.13 10.02
C GLY A 458 19.00 20.51 10.66
N LEU A 459 17.80 20.78 11.18
CA LEU A 459 17.42 22.05 11.81
C LEU A 459 17.33 21.89 13.31
N GLY A 460 17.83 22.87 14.06
CA GLY A 460 17.58 22.98 15.48
C GLY A 460 16.09 23.18 15.77
N LEU A 461 15.69 22.84 16.98
CA LEU A 461 14.29 22.93 17.38
C LEU A 461 14.23 23.36 18.83
N LYS A 462 13.40 24.37 19.12
CA LYS A 462 13.07 24.77 20.49
C LYS A 462 11.57 24.74 20.68
N SER A 463 11.10 23.91 21.59
CA SER A 463 9.68 23.76 21.88
C SER A 463 9.38 23.76 23.38
N SER A 464 8.23 24.32 23.75
CA SER A 464 7.67 24.32 25.10
C SER A 464 6.22 23.85 25.00
N ILE A 465 5.88 22.75 25.67
CA ILE A 465 4.60 22.05 25.50
C ILE A 465 4.04 21.70 26.86
N ASP A 466 2.77 22.03 27.11
CA ASP A 466 2.10 21.76 28.37
C ASP A 466 1.37 20.41 28.34
N ILE A 467 2.14 19.31 28.44
CA ILE A 467 1.64 17.93 28.46
C ILE A 467 2.43 17.08 29.46
N THR A 468 1.87 15.93 29.85
CA THR A 468 2.55 14.98 30.75
C THR A 468 3.73 14.26 30.08
N ASN A 469 4.59 13.64 30.89
CA ASN A 469 5.71 12.85 30.38
C ASN A 469 5.28 11.68 29.48
N ALA A 470 4.15 11.03 29.78
CA ALA A 470 3.63 9.94 28.96
C ALA A 470 3.05 10.46 27.63
N GLN A 471 2.32 11.58 27.69
CA GLN A 471 1.68 12.20 26.53
C GLN A 471 2.66 12.64 25.43
N LEU A 472 3.93 12.86 25.75
CA LEU A 472 5.00 13.06 24.76
C LEU A 472 5.08 11.93 23.74
N PHE A 473 4.67 10.72 24.13
CA PHE A 473 4.70 9.48 23.33
C PHE A 473 3.31 8.94 22.97
N SER A 474 2.23 9.63 23.36
CA SER A 474 0.87 9.24 23.01
C SER A 474 0.70 9.23 21.48
N GLU A 475 -0.05 8.27 20.97
CA GLU A 475 -0.39 8.13 19.55
C GLU A 475 -1.84 8.56 19.26
N THR A 476 -2.36 9.53 20.04
CA THR A 476 -3.66 10.17 19.77
C THR A 476 -3.77 10.61 18.32
N GLN A 477 -4.87 10.18 17.71
CA GLN A 477 -5.20 10.36 16.30
C GLN A 477 -5.57 11.81 15.96
N GLY A 478 -5.42 12.19 14.70
CA GLY A 478 -5.88 13.49 14.19
C GLY A 478 -5.05 14.69 14.62
N ARG A 479 -3.75 14.46 14.84
CA ARG A 479 -2.79 15.49 15.22
C ARG A 479 -1.76 15.75 14.13
N TYR A 480 -1.37 17.02 14.02
CA TYR A 480 -0.37 17.49 13.08
C TYR A 480 0.61 18.44 13.76
N VAL A 481 1.88 18.31 13.43
CA VAL A 481 2.88 19.37 13.62
C VAL A 481 2.99 20.13 12.31
N VAL A 482 2.77 21.44 12.36
CA VAL A 482 2.90 22.30 11.18
C VAL A 482 4.00 23.33 11.39
N SER A 483 4.83 23.53 10.36
CA SER A 483 5.81 24.61 10.28
C SER A 483 5.19 25.78 9.50
N VAL A 484 5.03 26.92 10.16
CA VAL A 484 4.46 28.15 9.61
C VAL A 484 5.59 29.07 9.20
N LYS A 485 5.54 29.55 7.95
CA LYS A 485 6.58 30.43 7.40
C LYS A 485 6.75 31.68 8.24
N SER A 486 8.01 32.08 8.45
CA SER A 486 8.31 33.30 9.22
C SER A 486 7.53 34.53 8.72
N GLY A 487 6.95 35.29 9.65
CA GLY A 487 6.12 36.47 9.35
C GLY A 487 4.68 36.16 8.92
N LYS A 488 4.29 34.88 8.84
CA LYS A 488 2.89 34.45 8.65
C LYS A 488 2.25 34.09 9.99
N THR A 489 0.92 34.08 10.01
CA THR A 489 0.11 33.67 11.15
C THR A 489 -0.81 32.54 10.74
N LEU A 490 -0.94 31.52 11.58
CA LEU A 490 -1.87 30.43 11.38
C LEU A 490 -3.13 30.67 12.22
N ASN A 491 -4.30 30.56 11.58
CA ASN A 491 -5.58 30.65 12.26
C ASN A 491 -6.41 29.40 11.91
N ILE A 492 -6.12 28.32 12.63
CA ILE A 492 -6.86 27.05 12.57
C ILE A 492 -7.30 26.72 13.99
N ASP A 493 -8.52 26.23 14.15
CA ASP A 493 -9.04 25.83 15.45
C ASP A 493 -8.15 24.74 16.08
N ASN A 494 -7.93 24.84 17.39
CA ASN A 494 -7.05 23.96 18.16
C ASN A 494 -5.58 23.93 17.69
N ALA A 495 -5.12 24.98 17.00
CA ALA A 495 -3.70 25.18 16.73
C ALA A 495 -3.03 25.92 17.89
N ILE A 496 -2.02 25.29 18.49
CA ILE A 496 -1.24 25.84 19.61
C ILE A 496 0.20 26.04 19.14
N GLU A 497 0.73 27.26 19.27
CA GLU A 497 2.16 27.52 19.01
C GLU A 497 3.00 26.77 20.07
N ILE A 498 3.79 25.81 19.62
CA ILE A 498 4.60 24.96 20.51
C ILE A 498 6.08 25.31 20.45
N GLY A 499 6.54 26.10 19.48
CA GLY A 499 7.97 26.39 19.35
C GLY A 499 8.39 27.02 18.03
N LEU A 500 9.67 26.88 17.72
CA LEU A 500 10.27 27.33 16.47
C LEU A 500 11.46 26.46 16.05
N LEU A 501 11.79 26.54 14.76
CA LEU A 501 13.00 25.96 14.18
C LEU A 501 14.16 26.96 14.26
N THR A 502 15.37 26.46 14.55
CA THR A 502 16.58 27.25 14.76
C THR A 502 17.73 26.75 13.90
N ASP A 503 18.79 27.55 13.78
CA ASP A 503 20.03 27.23 13.05
C ASP A 503 21.07 26.47 13.90
N SER A 504 20.79 26.26 15.19
CA SER A 504 21.67 25.56 16.13
C SER A 504 21.58 24.04 15.98
N ASP A 505 22.68 23.32 16.21
CA ASP A 505 22.68 21.86 16.38
C ASP A 505 22.13 21.44 17.76
N ASN A 506 20.95 21.94 18.13
CA ASN A 506 20.31 21.66 19.41
C ASN A 506 18.82 21.40 19.21
N PHE A 507 18.39 20.20 19.62
CA PHE A 507 17.01 19.78 19.74
C PHE A 507 16.58 19.91 21.21
N LYS A 508 15.68 20.84 21.50
CA LYS A 508 15.21 21.11 22.86
C LYS A 508 13.69 21.10 22.94
N VAL A 509 13.15 20.19 23.75
CA VAL A 509 11.72 20.11 24.09
C VAL A 509 11.58 20.16 25.60
N THR A 510 10.80 21.14 26.09
CA THR A 510 10.53 21.35 27.51
C THR A 510 9.04 21.15 27.80
N THR A 511 8.73 20.43 28.87
CA THR A 511 7.39 20.35 29.48
C THR A 511 7.46 20.85 30.93
N PRO A 512 6.33 20.98 31.66
CA PRO A 512 6.37 21.28 33.09
C PRO A 512 7.12 20.24 33.94
N TYR A 513 7.36 19.05 33.40
CA TYR A 513 7.86 17.89 34.14
C TYR A 513 9.25 17.42 33.70
N THR A 514 9.65 17.70 32.45
CA THR A 514 10.91 17.22 31.89
C THR A 514 11.48 18.18 30.86
N GLU A 515 12.78 18.05 30.59
CA GLU A 515 13.46 18.70 29.49
C GLU A 515 14.35 17.68 28.78
N ILE A 516 14.17 17.57 27.45
CA ILE A 516 15.07 16.83 26.57
C ILE A 516 15.86 17.86 25.78
N SER A 517 17.19 17.79 25.86
CA SER A 517 18.12 18.64 25.09
C SER A 517 19.25 17.76 24.58
N GLU A 518 19.33 17.58 23.27
CA GLU A 518 20.31 16.72 22.59
C GLU A 518 20.77 17.40 21.29
N ASN A 519 21.90 16.97 20.72
CA ASN A 519 22.33 17.48 19.42
C ASN A 519 21.46 16.87 18.29
N VAL A 520 21.14 17.67 17.28
CA VAL A 520 20.36 17.20 16.12
C VAL A 520 21.14 16.15 15.34
N SER A 521 22.45 16.36 15.21
CA SER A 521 23.40 15.43 14.59
C SER A 521 23.39 14.04 15.26
N ASP A 522 23.36 13.98 16.58
CA ASP A 522 23.31 12.72 17.34
C ASP A 522 21.97 12.00 17.16
N ILE A 523 20.84 12.73 17.22
CA ILE A 523 19.50 12.19 16.95
C ILE A 523 19.45 11.61 15.53
N LYS A 524 19.96 12.36 14.55
CA LYS A 524 20.00 11.93 13.14
C LYS A 524 20.78 10.63 12.98
N GLN A 525 21.99 10.56 13.53
CA GLN A 525 22.81 9.36 13.45
C GLN A 525 22.12 8.14 14.06
N ILE A 526 21.44 8.33 15.20
CA ILE A 526 20.69 7.26 15.86
C ILE A 526 19.51 6.79 15.01
N TRP A 527 18.72 7.73 14.50
CA TRP A 527 17.51 7.45 13.74
C TRP A 527 17.79 6.82 12.37
N GLU A 528 18.82 7.29 11.66
CA GLU A 528 19.25 6.76 10.36
C GLU A 528 20.02 5.43 10.50
N GLY A 529 20.89 5.32 11.51
CA GLY A 529 21.74 4.15 11.69
C GLY A 529 21.02 2.90 12.22
N ALA A 530 19.81 3.03 12.77
CA ALA A 530 19.14 1.95 13.49
C ALA A 530 18.85 0.70 12.63
N ILE A 531 18.33 0.86 11.41
CA ILE A 531 18.01 -0.29 10.54
C ILE A 531 19.26 -1.01 10.07
N ALA A 532 20.30 -0.26 9.67
CA ALA A 532 21.57 -0.85 9.25
C ALA A 532 22.19 -1.71 10.38
N GLN A 533 22.05 -1.28 11.63
CA GLN A 533 22.53 -2.07 12.78
C GLN A 533 21.81 -3.42 12.90
N CYS A 534 20.48 -3.46 12.73
CA CYS A 534 19.71 -4.71 12.75
C CYS A 534 20.07 -5.70 11.63
N LEU A 535 20.60 -5.23 10.50
CA LEU A 535 20.98 -6.06 9.36
C LEU A 535 22.42 -6.60 9.44
N THR A 536 23.24 -6.05 10.33
CA THR A 536 24.65 -6.43 10.49
C THR A 536 24.92 -7.33 11.70
N THR A 537 23.94 -7.47 12.59
CA THR A 537 24.02 -8.41 13.70
C THR A 537 23.86 -9.82 13.17
N GLN A 538 24.95 -10.60 13.21
CA GLN A 538 24.87 -12.06 13.20
C GLN A 538 24.17 -12.45 14.51
N ASP A 539 22.97 -13.02 14.42
CA ASP A 539 22.32 -13.71 15.54
C ASP A 539 23.15 -14.92 15.99
#